data_AF-A0A1G7JYK7-F1
#
_entry.id   AF-A0A1G7JYK7-F1
#
_cell.length_a   1.000
_cell.length_b   1.000
_cell.length_c   1.000
_cell.angle_alpha   90.00
_cell.angle_beta   90.00
_cell.angle_gamma   90.00
#
_symmetry.space_group_name_H-M   'P 1'
#
loop_
_entity.id
_entity.type
_entity.pdbx_description
1 polymer ?
#
loop_
_entity_poly.entity_id
_entity_poly.type
_entity_poly.pdbx_seq_one_letter_code
_entity_poly.pdbx_strand_id
1 'polypeptide(L)'
;MPDGTVSVRLPWRFRGRPRRWTDSEVERLCRRLNGIDTVVIGTRETFCRVCGYDDHPDERFSDGVPQYLICPCCGSESGIDDVTHDLVRRSRETWVDRGRTWQAPEERPADWDPGVALAALPARWRDL
;
A
#
# COMPACT_ATOMS: atom_id res chain seq x y z
N MET A 1 16.75 27.47 3.95
CA MET A 1 15.81 26.79 4.86
C MET A 1 14.64 26.34 3.99
N PRO A 2 14.39 25.04 3.81
CA PRO A 2 13.17 24.60 3.15
C PRO A 2 12.01 24.93 4.10
N ASP A 3 11.00 25.62 3.57
CA ASP A 3 9.90 26.30 4.24
C ASP A 3 8.83 25.38 4.85
N GLY A 4 9.20 24.13 5.18
CA GLY A 4 8.41 23.20 6.01
C GLY A 4 6.97 22.94 5.54
N THR A 5 6.60 23.38 4.34
CA THR A 5 5.21 23.40 3.90
C THR A 5 4.93 22.13 3.11
N VAL A 6 4.18 21.22 3.73
CA VAL A 6 3.68 20.00 3.06
C VAL A 6 2.26 20.25 2.60
N SER A 7 2.07 20.23 1.28
CA SER A 7 0.76 20.32 0.64
C SER A 7 0.10 18.94 0.61
N VAL A 8 -0.88 18.69 1.47
CA VAL A 8 -1.64 17.42 1.45
C VAL A 8 -2.94 17.60 0.67
N ARG A 9 -3.11 16.82 -0.41
CA ARG A 9 -4.36 16.76 -1.18
C ARG A 9 -5.29 15.74 -0.51
N LEU A 10 -6.21 16.21 0.31
CA LEU A 10 -7.20 15.34 0.97
C LEU A 10 -8.21 14.81 -0.08
N PRO A 11 -8.52 13.50 -0.09
CA PRO A 11 -9.57 12.97 -0.97
C PRO A 11 -10.90 13.66 -0.63
N TRP A 12 -11.58 14.18 -1.65
CA TRP A 12 -12.90 14.80 -1.52
C TRP A 12 -13.92 13.77 -1.04
N ARG A 13 -14.06 13.62 0.28
CA ARG A 13 -15.19 12.95 0.90
C ARG A 13 -16.01 14.04 1.58
N PHE A 14 -17.20 14.30 1.04
CA PHE A 14 -18.19 15.13 1.70
C PHE A 14 -18.75 14.38 2.92
N ARG A 15 -17.95 14.24 3.97
CA ARG A 15 -18.49 14.06 5.32
C ARG A 15 -18.90 15.46 5.73
N GLY A 16 -20.19 15.71 5.86
CA GLY A 16 -20.69 17.03 6.26
C GLY A 16 -19.87 17.54 7.44
N ARG A 17 -19.05 18.58 7.21
CA ARG A 17 -18.29 19.18 8.31
C ARG A 17 -19.32 19.63 9.33
N PRO A 18 -19.19 19.24 10.62
CA PRO A 18 -20.03 19.82 11.66
C PRO A 18 -19.93 21.34 11.53
N ARG A 19 -21.06 22.02 11.33
CA ARG A 19 -21.08 23.49 11.14
C ARG A 19 -20.60 24.23 12.40
N ARG A 20 -20.62 23.55 13.56
CA ARG A 20 -20.01 23.98 14.82
C ARG A 20 -19.39 22.79 15.53
N TRP A 21 -18.27 23.07 16.18
CA TRP A 21 -17.60 22.19 17.13
C TRP A 21 -17.67 22.88 18.49
N THR A 22 -17.87 22.11 19.55
CA THR A 22 -17.73 22.60 20.93
C THR A 22 -16.25 22.73 21.27
N ASP A 23 -15.92 23.59 22.24
CA ASP A 23 -14.55 23.73 22.75
C ASP A 23 -13.98 22.37 23.21
N SER A 24 -14.82 21.53 23.81
CA SER A 24 -14.43 20.19 24.26
C SER A 24 -14.06 19.22 23.11
N GLU A 25 -14.69 19.38 21.94
CA GLU A 25 -14.38 18.59 20.74
C GLU A 25 -13.10 19.09 20.08
N VAL A 26 -12.89 20.41 20.07
CA VAL A 26 -11.66 21.03 19.59
C VAL A 26 -10.48 20.59 20.46
N GLU A 27 -10.56 20.74 21.79
CA GLU A 27 -9.50 20.32 22.71
C GLU A 27 -9.18 18.84 22.61
N ARG A 28 -10.19 17.98 22.40
CA ARG A 28 -9.99 16.53 22.23
C ARG A 28 -9.25 16.22 20.94
N LEU A 29 -9.60 16.90 19.85
CA LEU A 29 -8.89 16.78 18.58
C LEU A 29 -7.45 17.28 18.71
N CYS A 30 -7.24 18.45 19.33
CA CYS A 30 -5.91 19.01 19.56
C CYS A 30 -5.04 18.07 20.40
N ARG A 31 -5.56 17.51 21.50
CA ARG A 31 -4.82 16.50 22.29
C ARG A 31 -4.46 15.28 21.46
N ARG A 32 -5.39 14.78 20.64
CA ARG A 32 -5.13 13.64 19.76
C ARG A 32 -4.07 13.93 18.72
N LEU A 33 -4.10 15.12 18.10
CA LEU A 33 -3.11 15.52 17.09
C LEU A 33 -1.74 15.79 17.72
N ASN A 34 -1.70 16.44 18.88
CA ASN A 34 -0.45 16.73 19.61
C ASN A 34 0.20 15.48 20.20
N GLY A 35 -0.56 14.38 20.35
CA GLY A 35 -0.05 13.07 20.77
C GLY A 35 0.41 12.18 19.62
N ILE A 36 0.45 12.70 18.37
CA ILE A 36 1.02 11.96 17.24
C ILE A 36 2.51 12.22 17.19
N ASP A 37 3.32 11.22 17.58
CA ASP A 37 4.78 11.32 17.58
C ASP A 37 5.38 11.20 16.18
N THR A 38 4.68 10.53 15.25
CA THR A 38 5.15 10.26 13.89
C THR A 38 4.05 10.45 12.87
N VAL A 39 4.30 11.29 11.86
CA VAL A 39 3.47 11.40 10.65
C VAL A 39 4.29 10.90 9.47
N VAL A 40 3.83 9.84 8.81
CA VAL A 40 4.47 9.33 7.60
C VAL A 40 3.90 10.06 6.39
N ILE A 41 4.76 10.79 5.68
CA ILE A 41 4.48 11.50 4.44
C ILE A 41 5.46 10.94 3.41
N GLY A 42 5.05 10.59 2.19
CA GLY A 42 5.99 10.08 1.18
C GLY A 42 6.17 8.57 1.16
N THR A 43 5.13 7.74 1.34
CA THR A 43 5.32 6.28 1.32
C THR A 43 5.45 5.75 -0.10
N ARG A 44 6.58 5.12 -0.41
CA ARG A 44 6.82 4.38 -1.66
C ARG A 44 6.72 2.89 -1.38
N GLU A 45 5.88 2.19 -2.11
CA GLU A 45 5.77 0.73 -2.08
C GLU A 45 6.20 0.20 -3.45
N THR A 46 7.34 -0.49 -3.51
CA THR A 46 7.84 -1.17 -4.71
C THR A 46 7.40 -2.64 -4.75
N PHE A 47 7.08 -3.23 -3.60
CA PHE A 47 6.65 -4.62 -3.51
C PHE A 47 5.22 -4.83 -4.01
N CYS A 48 4.99 -5.96 -4.66
CA CYS A 48 3.66 -6.45 -4.99
C CYS A 48 2.98 -6.98 -3.71
N ARG A 49 1.83 -6.41 -3.34
CA ARG A 49 1.06 -6.82 -2.15
C ARG A 49 0.58 -8.28 -2.23
N VAL A 50 0.44 -8.84 -3.44
CA VAL A 50 -0.06 -10.19 -3.67
C VAL A 50 1.03 -11.25 -3.45
N CYS A 51 2.17 -11.15 -4.15
CA CYS A 51 3.22 -12.17 -4.13
C CYS A 51 4.50 -11.77 -3.39
N GLY A 52 4.66 -10.50 -3.01
CA GLY A 52 5.84 -10.00 -2.32
C GLY A 52 7.03 -9.68 -3.22
N TYR A 53 6.93 -9.88 -4.54
CA TYR A 53 8.01 -9.49 -5.45
C TYR A 53 8.28 -7.98 -5.37
N ASP A 54 9.55 -7.60 -5.19
CA ASP A 54 10.00 -6.21 -5.15
C ASP A 54 10.35 -5.73 -6.57
N ASP A 55 9.52 -4.84 -7.12
CA ASP A 55 9.63 -4.32 -8.49
C ASP A 55 10.64 -3.15 -8.59
N HIS A 56 11.52 -2.97 -7.61
CA HIS A 56 12.48 -1.85 -7.60
C HIS A 56 13.28 -1.75 -8.92
N PRO A 57 13.39 -0.56 -9.54
CA PRO A 57 13.07 0.77 -9.02
C PRO A 57 11.62 1.23 -9.18
N ASP A 58 10.74 0.42 -9.78
CA ASP A 58 9.37 0.83 -10.05
C ASP A 58 8.52 0.85 -8.77
N GLU A 59 7.84 1.98 -8.57
CA GLU A 59 6.92 2.17 -7.45
C GLU A 59 5.54 1.65 -7.85
N ARG A 60 5.00 0.66 -7.14
CA ARG A 60 3.62 0.19 -7.34
C ARG A 60 2.62 1.12 -6.65
N PHE A 61 3.03 1.73 -5.53
CA PHE A 61 2.30 2.82 -4.89
C PHE A 61 3.24 3.96 -4.49
N SER A 62 2.82 5.18 -4.80
CA SER A 62 3.47 6.41 -4.37
C SER A 62 2.46 7.22 -3.56
N ASP A 63 2.74 7.48 -2.29
CA ASP A 63 1.81 8.14 -1.36
C ASP A 63 0.44 7.46 -1.25
N GLY A 64 0.43 6.12 -1.35
CA GLY A 64 -0.78 5.32 -1.35
C GLY A 64 -1.58 5.41 -2.65
N VAL A 65 -1.11 6.16 -3.65
CA VAL A 65 -1.68 6.23 -5.00
C VAL A 65 -1.09 5.11 -5.85
N PRO A 66 -1.91 4.22 -6.42
CA PRO A 66 -1.42 3.15 -7.29
C PRO A 66 -0.82 3.71 -8.57
N GLN A 67 0.20 3.03 -9.10
CA GLN A 67 0.83 3.35 -10.38
C GLN A 67 0.36 2.44 -11.53
N TYR A 68 -0.66 1.60 -11.29
CA TYR A 68 -1.27 0.71 -12.30
C TYR A 68 -0.26 -0.20 -13.02
N LEU A 69 0.76 -0.65 -12.30
CA LEU A 69 1.77 -1.57 -12.80
C LEU A 69 1.28 -3.01 -12.71
N ILE A 70 1.57 -3.82 -13.72
CA ILE A 70 1.29 -5.25 -13.71
C ILE A 70 2.51 -5.96 -13.12
N CYS A 71 2.29 -6.80 -12.10
CA CYS A 71 3.37 -7.54 -11.46
C CYS A 71 3.90 -8.63 -12.41
N PRO A 72 5.20 -8.65 -12.76
CA PRO A 72 5.76 -9.67 -13.66
C PRO A 72 5.73 -11.08 -13.04
N CYS A 73 5.69 -11.17 -11.70
CA CYS A 73 5.57 -12.44 -11.00
C CYS A 73 4.14 -13.00 -11.05
N CYS A 74 3.16 -12.32 -10.45
CA CYS A 74 1.83 -12.89 -10.23
C CYS A 74 0.73 -12.34 -11.15
N GLY A 75 1.04 -11.31 -11.95
CA GLY A 75 0.09 -10.70 -12.89
C GLY A 75 -0.86 -9.66 -12.28
N SER A 76 -0.85 -9.44 -10.96
CA SER A 76 -1.73 -8.46 -10.32
C SER A 76 -1.43 -7.04 -10.78
N GLU A 77 -2.45 -6.23 -11.05
CA GLU A 77 -2.33 -4.81 -11.35
C GLU A 77 -2.51 -3.96 -10.07
N SER A 78 -1.52 -3.11 -9.76
CA SER A 78 -1.56 -2.27 -8.56
C SER A 78 -2.69 -1.24 -8.65
N GLY A 79 -3.55 -1.18 -7.63
CA GLY A 79 -4.74 -0.32 -7.60
C GLY A 79 -6.01 -0.99 -8.12
N ILE A 80 -5.91 -2.18 -8.72
CA ILE A 80 -7.04 -2.96 -9.21
C ILE A 80 -7.19 -4.23 -8.35
N ASP A 81 -6.16 -5.07 -8.35
CA ASP A 81 -6.19 -6.40 -7.71
C ASP A 81 -5.76 -6.37 -6.23
N ASP A 82 -5.27 -5.22 -5.76
CA ASP A 82 -4.64 -5.06 -4.43
C ASP A 82 -5.07 -3.78 -3.68
N VAL A 83 -6.26 -3.25 -4.03
CA VAL A 83 -6.83 -2.04 -3.39
C VAL A 83 -7.47 -2.32 -2.03
N THR A 84 -7.93 -3.55 -1.78
CA THR A 84 -8.44 -3.99 -0.46
C THR A 84 -7.76 -5.28 0.00
N HIS A 85 -7.80 -5.54 1.31
CA HIS A 85 -7.28 -6.79 1.87
C HIS A 85 -7.96 -8.03 1.27
N ASP A 86 -9.26 -7.98 1.01
CA ASP A 86 -10.00 -9.10 0.41
C ASP A 86 -9.60 -9.36 -1.04
N LEU A 87 -9.32 -8.30 -1.81
CA LEU A 87 -8.80 -8.45 -3.18
C LEU A 87 -7.38 -9.01 -3.16
N VAL A 88 -6.50 -8.51 -2.29
CA VAL A 88 -5.15 -9.08 -2.14
C VAL A 88 -5.22 -10.56 -1.78
N ARG A 89 -6.07 -10.95 -0.83
CA ARG A 89 -6.26 -12.35 -0.43
C ARG A 89 -6.69 -13.22 -1.62
N ARG A 90 -7.76 -12.84 -2.33
CA ARG A 90 -8.28 -13.60 -3.48
C ARG A 90 -7.27 -13.71 -4.62
N SER A 91 -6.57 -12.61 -4.92
CA SER A 91 -5.52 -12.59 -5.94
C SER A 91 -4.35 -13.49 -5.54
N ARG A 92 -3.97 -13.49 -4.25
CA ARG A 92 -2.91 -14.35 -3.71
C ARG A 92 -3.31 -15.82 -3.73
N GLU A 93 -4.51 -16.15 -3.29
CA GLU A 93 -5.07 -17.51 -3.37
C GLU A 93 -5.03 -18.02 -4.81
N THR A 94 -5.52 -17.21 -5.76
CA THR A 94 -5.49 -17.56 -7.20
C THR A 94 -4.07 -17.83 -7.70
N TRP A 95 -3.09 -17.01 -7.32
CA TRP A 95 -1.69 -17.21 -7.70
C TRP A 95 -1.08 -18.45 -7.04
N VAL A 96 -1.40 -18.71 -5.76
CA VAL A 96 -0.96 -19.91 -5.03
C VAL A 96 -1.56 -21.18 -5.64
N ASP A 97 -2.85 -21.18 -5.98
CA ASP A 97 -3.55 -22.31 -6.61
C ASP A 97 -2.96 -22.64 -7.99
N ARG A 98 -2.41 -21.64 -8.69
CA ARG A 98 -1.64 -21.81 -9.93
C ARG A 98 -0.19 -22.24 -9.71
N GLY A 99 0.18 -22.65 -8.49
CA GLY A 99 1.51 -23.13 -8.16
C GLY A 99 2.56 -22.04 -7.92
N ARG A 100 2.13 -20.79 -7.63
CA ARG A 100 3.02 -19.63 -7.46
C ARG A 100 3.89 -19.35 -8.69
N THR A 101 3.33 -19.66 -9.86
CA THR A 101 4.04 -19.58 -11.13
C THR A 101 4.33 -18.12 -11.48
N TRP A 102 5.52 -17.87 -12.01
CA TRP A 102 5.90 -16.58 -12.54
C TRP A 102 5.27 -16.37 -13.92
N GLN A 103 4.62 -15.21 -14.15
CA GLN A 103 3.81 -14.98 -15.35
C GLN A 103 4.62 -15.01 -16.65
N ALA A 104 5.81 -14.42 -16.66
CA ALA A 104 6.80 -14.51 -17.75
C ALA A 104 8.02 -15.32 -17.30
N PRO A 105 8.01 -16.67 -17.36
CA PRO A 105 9.05 -17.52 -16.79
C PRO A 105 10.48 -17.16 -17.18
N GLU A 106 10.66 -16.58 -18.36
CA GLU A 106 11.92 -16.07 -18.91
C GLU A 106 12.49 -14.85 -18.18
N GLU A 107 11.65 -14.06 -17.52
CA GLU A 107 12.02 -12.87 -16.75
C GLU A 107 12.20 -13.17 -15.25
N ARG A 108 11.96 -14.42 -14.83
CA ARG A 108 12.05 -14.82 -13.44
C ARG A 108 13.50 -14.76 -12.94
N PRO A 109 13.79 -14.00 -11.86
CA PRO A 109 15.10 -14.01 -11.23
C PRO A 109 15.52 -15.42 -10.79
N ALA A 110 16.82 -15.72 -10.90
CA ALA A 110 17.35 -17.05 -10.58
C ALA A 110 17.21 -17.39 -9.08
N ASP A 111 17.31 -16.37 -8.23
CA ASP A 111 17.19 -16.42 -6.77
C ASP A 111 15.76 -16.15 -6.27
N TRP A 112 14.77 -16.12 -7.17
CA TRP A 112 13.38 -15.92 -6.78
C TRP A 112 12.87 -17.06 -5.89
N ASP A 113 12.53 -16.73 -4.65
CA ASP A 113 11.83 -17.60 -3.72
C ASP A 113 10.51 -16.93 -3.28
N PRO A 114 9.34 -17.50 -3.63
CA PRO A 114 8.05 -16.91 -3.28
C PRO A 114 7.76 -16.94 -1.77
N GLY A 115 8.34 -17.88 -1.02
CA GLY A 115 8.21 -17.94 0.43
C GLY A 115 8.97 -16.81 1.12
N VAL A 116 10.20 -16.55 0.68
CA VAL A 116 11.03 -15.42 1.16
C VAL A 116 10.35 -14.09 0.82
N ALA A 117 9.84 -13.94 -0.40
CA ALA A 117 9.15 -12.73 -0.82
C ALA A 117 7.87 -12.43 -0.02
N LEU A 118 7.03 -13.44 0.21
CA LEU A 118 5.85 -13.30 1.06
C LEU A 118 6.23 -12.97 2.52
N ALA A 119 7.30 -13.57 3.04
CA ALA A 119 7.76 -13.30 4.39
C ALA A 119 8.31 -11.87 4.58
N ALA A 120 8.82 -11.24 3.50
CA ALA A 120 9.33 -9.88 3.51
C ALA A 120 8.22 -8.81 3.50
N LEU A 121 6.97 -9.18 3.21
CA LEU A 121 5.85 -8.23 3.18
C LEU A 121 5.60 -7.57 4.55
N PRO A 122 5.19 -6.29 4.58
CA PRO A 122 4.69 -5.66 5.80
C PRO A 122 3.54 -6.48 6.42
N ALA A 123 3.46 -6.52 7.75
CA ALA A 123 2.50 -7.37 8.48
C ALA A 123 1.05 -7.24 7.99
N ARG A 124 0.61 -6.01 7.67
CA ARG A 124 -0.75 -5.74 7.14
C ARG A 124 -1.07 -6.47 5.83
N TRP A 125 -0.05 -6.85 5.04
CA TRP A 125 -0.18 -7.57 3.79
C TRP A 125 0.25 -9.04 3.92
N ARG A 126 1.23 -9.34 4.77
CA ARG A 126 1.75 -10.69 5.02
C ARG A 126 0.73 -11.58 5.73
N ASP A 127 0.03 -11.04 6.73
CA ASP A 127 -0.87 -11.79 7.63
C ASP A 127 -2.33 -11.85 7.12
N LEU A 128 -2.53 -11.84 5.79
CA LEU A 128 -3.84 -11.83 5.15
C LEU A 128 -4.43 -13.21 4.87
#